data_AF-A0A959QFK3-F1
#
_entry.id   AF-A0A959QFK3-F1
#
_cell.length_a   1.000
_cell.length_b   1.000
_cell.length_c   1.000
_cell.angle_alpha   90.00
_cell.angle_beta   90.00
_cell.angle_gamma   90.00
#
_symmetry.space_group_name_H-M   'P 1'
#
loop_
_entity.id
_entity.type
_entity.pdbx_description
1 polymer ?
#
loop_
_entity_poly.entity_id
_entity_poly.type
_entity_poly.pdbx_seq_one_letter_code
_entity_poly.pdbx_strand_id
1 'polypeptide(L)'
;MIHTLHAFSKTPIYVLAIWLALLLPGLSAWSQDPSFSQFYANRVYLNPAFTGLDGGVAVSGAARLQWLAVDKGFKTYNAAVETQLPFWRVGLGLHLLHNQEGHAALNTTQAGVTFSYTIPGEKNNLHFGFEGRVTQKSIDWSKLVFSD
;
A
#
# COMPACT_ATOMS: atom_id res chain seq x y z
N MET A 1 -11.97 6.21 -59.27
CA MET A 1 -11.74 6.61 -57.87
C MET A 1 -12.95 6.21 -57.03
N ILE A 2 -13.06 4.92 -56.67
CA ILE A 2 -13.95 4.44 -55.61
C ILE A 2 -13.20 3.31 -54.90
N HIS A 3 -13.02 3.51 -53.59
CA HIS A 3 -12.17 2.76 -52.70
C HIS A 3 -12.64 1.31 -52.50
N THR A 4 -11.66 0.41 -52.42
CA THR A 4 -11.74 -0.99 -52.02
C THR A 4 -12.25 -1.15 -50.59
N LEU A 5 -13.48 -1.66 -50.43
CA LEU A 5 -13.96 -2.32 -49.20
C LEU A 5 -14.42 -3.72 -49.57
N HIS A 6 -13.53 -4.72 -49.46
CA HIS A 6 -13.86 -6.12 -49.74
C HIS A 6 -13.26 -7.12 -48.73
N ALA A 7 -12.91 -6.66 -47.51
CA ALA A 7 -12.21 -7.49 -46.54
C ALA A 7 -12.96 -7.73 -45.22
N PHE A 8 -14.30 -7.90 -45.27
CA PHE A 8 -15.09 -8.12 -44.03
C PHE A 8 -16.22 -9.16 -44.14
N SER A 9 -16.11 -10.18 -45.02
CA SER A 9 -17.19 -11.19 -45.14
C SER A 9 -16.85 -12.60 -44.64
N LYS A 10 -15.64 -12.86 -44.13
CA LYS A 10 -15.24 -14.20 -43.65
C LYS A 10 -14.31 -14.15 -42.44
N THR A 11 -14.56 -13.31 -41.45
CA THR A 11 -13.89 -13.48 -40.16
C THR A 11 -14.47 -14.73 -39.49
N PRO A 12 -13.65 -15.78 -39.25
CA PRO A 12 -14.15 -16.99 -38.63
C PRO A 12 -14.61 -16.72 -37.20
N ILE A 13 -15.67 -17.39 -36.75
CA ILE A 13 -16.22 -17.23 -35.39
C ILE A 13 -15.16 -17.46 -34.30
N TYR A 14 -14.18 -18.34 -34.56
CA TYR A 14 -13.06 -18.58 -33.64
C TYR A 14 -12.12 -17.37 -33.52
N VAL A 15 -11.96 -16.54 -34.57
CA VAL A 15 -11.18 -15.30 -34.48
C VAL A 15 -11.89 -14.30 -33.59
N LEU A 16 -13.22 -14.17 -33.71
CA LEU A 16 -14.02 -13.33 -32.82
C LEU A 16 -13.97 -13.83 -31.37
N ALA A 17 -14.03 -15.16 -31.16
CA ALA A 17 -13.91 -15.78 -29.85
C ALA A 17 -12.52 -15.58 -29.21
N ILE A 18 -11.45 -15.61 -30.01
CA ILE A 18 -10.08 -15.32 -29.57
C ILE A 18 -9.94 -13.85 -29.16
N TRP A 19 -10.49 -12.92 -29.96
CA TRP A 19 -10.52 -11.50 -29.60
C TRP A 19 -11.30 -11.23 -28.32
N LEU A 20 -12.45 -11.90 -28.14
CA LEU A 20 -13.26 -11.79 -26.92
C LEU A 20 -12.54 -12.39 -25.71
N ALA A 21 -11.84 -13.51 -25.88
CA ALA A 21 -11.06 -14.15 -24.82
C ALA A 21 -9.85 -13.31 -24.38
N LEU A 22 -9.20 -12.60 -25.32
CA LEU A 22 -8.10 -11.69 -25.04
C LEU A 22 -8.52 -10.43 -24.27
N LEU A 23 -9.82 -10.06 -24.29
CA LEU A 23 -10.36 -8.92 -23.55
C LEU A 23 -10.80 -9.27 -22.12
N LEU A 24 -10.82 -10.55 -21.74
CA LEU A 24 -11.30 -11.02 -20.43
C LEU A 24 -10.34 -10.94 -19.22
N PRO A 25 -8.99 -10.78 -19.32
CA PRO A 25 -8.15 -10.85 -18.13
C PRO A 25 -8.16 -9.60 -17.22
N GLY A 26 -9.07 -8.65 -17.43
CA GLY A 26 -9.16 -7.41 -16.65
C GLY A 26 -10.03 -7.44 -15.38
N LEU A 27 -10.70 -8.56 -15.06
CA LEU A 27 -11.67 -8.60 -13.95
C LEU A 27 -11.05 -8.70 -12.55
N SER A 28 -9.73 -8.74 -12.45
CA SER A 28 -9.02 -8.70 -11.17
C SER A 28 -8.65 -7.25 -10.85
N ALA A 29 -9.57 -6.50 -10.24
CA ALA A 29 -9.24 -5.21 -9.66
C ALA A 29 -8.30 -5.41 -8.46
N TRP A 30 -7.00 -5.16 -8.66
CA TRP A 30 -6.05 -5.09 -7.56
C TRP A 30 -6.20 -3.73 -6.91
N SER A 31 -6.81 -3.70 -5.71
CA SER A 31 -6.83 -2.47 -4.91
C SER A 31 -5.40 -2.06 -4.58
N GLN A 32 -5.06 -0.79 -4.77
CA GLN A 32 -3.73 -0.29 -4.42
C GLN A 32 -3.71 0.15 -2.96
N ASP A 33 -2.79 -0.42 -2.18
CA ASP A 33 -2.50 0.10 -0.85
C ASP A 33 -1.98 1.54 -0.93
N PRO A 34 -2.33 2.41 0.03
CA PRO A 34 -1.91 3.79 0.00
C PRO A 34 -0.39 3.93 0.04
N SER A 35 0.18 4.57 -0.98
CA SER A 35 1.60 4.88 -1.08
C SER A 35 1.87 6.34 -0.71
N PHE A 36 2.91 6.57 0.09
CA PHE A 36 3.36 7.91 0.48
C PHE A 36 4.36 8.46 -0.53
N SER A 37 4.24 9.74 -0.89
CA SER A 37 5.21 10.43 -1.78
C SER A 37 6.61 10.51 -1.15
N GLN A 38 6.71 10.52 0.18
CA GLN A 38 7.96 10.56 0.94
C GLN A 38 8.29 9.17 1.52
N PHE A 39 8.33 8.15 0.67
CA PHE A 39 8.56 6.77 1.11
C PHE A 39 9.91 6.57 1.83
N TYR A 40 10.96 7.29 1.42
CA TYR A 40 12.28 7.24 2.09
C TYR A 40 12.27 7.75 3.54
N ALA A 41 11.31 8.61 3.90
CA ALA A 41 11.15 9.11 5.27
C ALA A 41 10.33 8.14 6.14
N ASN A 42 9.67 7.15 5.54
CA ASN A 42 8.81 6.15 6.18
C ASN A 42 9.41 4.75 5.98
N ARG A 43 10.65 4.55 6.44
CA ARG A 43 11.41 3.32 6.17
C ARG A 43 10.79 2.09 6.80
N VAL A 44 10.32 2.20 8.05
CA VAL A 44 9.63 1.11 8.77
C VAL A 44 8.37 0.67 8.02
N TYR A 45 7.59 1.62 7.49
CA TYR A 45 6.41 1.32 6.67
C TYR A 45 6.78 0.69 5.33
N LEU A 46 7.90 1.10 4.73
CA LEU A 46 8.36 0.57 3.45
C LEU A 46 8.86 -0.87 3.57
N ASN A 47 9.67 -1.16 4.60
CA ASN A 47 10.20 -2.49 4.86
C ASN A 47 10.64 -2.62 6.34
N PRO A 48 10.13 -3.60 7.10
CA PRO A 48 10.52 -3.81 8.49
C PRO A 48 12.01 -4.14 8.67
N ALA A 49 12.71 -4.58 7.62
CA ALA A 49 14.15 -4.81 7.68
C ALA A 49 14.97 -3.52 7.88
N PHE A 50 14.38 -2.36 7.59
CA PHE A 50 15.00 -1.06 7.88
C PHE A 50 14.83 -0.62 9.33
N THR A 51 14.12 -1.38 10.17
CA THR A 51 13.92 -1.00 11.56
C THR A 51 15.25 -0.84 12.31
N GLY A 52 15.51 0.34 12.87
CA GLY A 52 16.73 0.62 13.62
C GLY A 52 18.00 0.72 12.76
N LEU A 53 17.88 1.03 11.46
CA LEU A 53 19.04 1.18 10.56
C LEU A 53 19.93 2.37 10.93
N ASP A 54 19.34 3.50 11.33
CA ASP A 54 20.06 4.75 11.60
C ASP A 54 20.78 4.77 12.97
N GLY A 55 20.58 3.73 13.79
CA GLY A 55 21.10 3.64 15.14
C GLY A 55 20.40 4.56 16.14
N GLY A 56 20.57 4.28 17.44
CA GLY A 56 19.92 5.05 18.50
C GLY A 56 18.40 4.87 18.53
N VAL A 57 17.67 5.93 18.89
CA VAL A 57 16.20 5.99 18.84
C VAL A 57 15.80 6.97 17.74
N ALA A 58 14.97 6.53 16.81
CA ALA A 58 14.44 7.34 15.72
C ALA A 58 12.91 7.40 15.78
N VAL A 59 12.37 8.56 15.40
CA VAL A 59 10.93 8.84 15.35
C VAL A 59 10.60 9.39 13.98
N SER A 60 9.58 8.85 13.34
CA SER A 60 9.11 9.29 12.02
C SER A 60 7.60 9.48 12.01
N GLY A 61 7.14 10.40 11.17
CA GLY A 61 5.73 10.69 11.01
C GLY A 61 5.44 11.21 9.60
N ALA A 62 4.31 10.79 9.05
CA ALA A 62 3.86 11.25 7.75
C ALA A 62 2.35 11.40 7.71
N ALA A 63 1.88 12.40 6.97
CA ALA A 63 0.48 12.59 6.66
C ALA A 63 0.30 12.69 5.14
N ARG A 64 -0.74 12.04 4.63
CA ARG A 64 -1.14 12.07 3.22
C ARG A 64 -2.60 12.48 3.16
N LEU A 65 -2.86 13.63 2.55
CA LEU A 65 -4.19 14.18 2.34
C LEU A 65 -4.49 14.14 0.85
N GLN A 66 -5.63 13.57 0.51
CA GLN A 66 -6.02 13.32 -0.88
C GLN A 66 -7.44 13.81 -1.10
N TRP A 67 -7.66 14.46 -2.24
CA TRP A 67 -8.98 14.93 -2.67
C TRP A 67 -9.57 15.93 -1.65
N LEU A 68 -8.74 16.90 -1.24
CA LEU A 68 -9.08 17.94 -0.25
C LEU A 68 -10.33 18.77 -0.61
N ALA A 69 -10.64 18.87 -1.90
CA ALA A 69 -11.82 19.57 -2.41
C ALA A 69 -13.13 18.77 -2.27
N VAL A 70 -13.05 17.45 -2.01
CA VAL A 70 -14.22 16.61 -1.75
C VAL A 70 -14.44 16.56 -0.25
N ASP A 71 -15.66 16.87 0.20
CA ASP A 71 -16.01 16.74 1.63
C ASP A 71 -15.75 15.30 2.08
N LYS A 72 -15.00 15.12 3.17
CA LYS A 72 -14.52 13.81 3.65
C LYS A 72 -13.68 13.02 2.63
N GLY A 73 -12.73 13.71 1.98
CA GLY A 73 -11.65 13.08 1.19
C GLY A 73 -10.76 12.11 1.99
N PHE A 74 -9.82 11.47 1.30
CA PHE A 74 -8.96 10.42 1.88
C PHE A 74 -7.84 11.02 2.73
N LYS A 75 -7.72 10.55 3.98
CA LYS A 75 -6.68 10.99 4.91
C LYS A 75 -5.96 9.78 5.49
N THR A 76 -4.64 9.79 5.39
CA THR A 76 -3.78 8.73 5.90
C THR A 76 -2.71 9.35 6.78
N TYR A 77 -2.57 8.82 7.99
CA TYR A 77 -1.55 9.22 8.95
C TYR A 77 -0.70 8.00 9.30
N ASN A 78 0.62 8.19 9.36
CA ASN A 78 1.58 7.19 9.78
C ASN A 78 2.51 7.79 10.84
N ALA A 79 2.80 7.02 11.88
CA ALA A 79 3.80 7.35 12.88
C ALA A 79 4.57 6.08 13.24
N ALA A 80 5.89 6.18 13.38
CA ALA A 80 6.70 5.07 13.82
C ALA A 80 7.80 5.54 14.78
N VAL A 81 8.11 4.70 15.75
CA VAL A 81 9.25 4.87 16.67
C VAL A 81 10.05 3.60 16.61
N GLU A 82 11.36 3.73 16.43
CA GLU A 82 12.26 2.60 16.30
C GLU A 82 13.55 2.82 17.08
N THR A 83 14.19 1.73 17.45
CA THR A 83 15.49 1.76 18.10
C THR A 83 16.35 0.58 17.68
N GLN A 84 17.66 0.79 17.69
CA GLN A 84 18.64 -0.26 17.49
C GLN A 84 19.26 -0.67 18.82
N LEU A 85 19.36 -1.98 19.04
CA LEU A 85 20.13 -2.60 20.12
C LEU A 85 21.47 -3.07 19.54
N PRO A 86 22.55 -2.27 19.62
CA PRO A 86 23.78 -2.52 18.87
C PRO A 86 24.49 -3.81 19.30
N PHE A 87 24.43 -4.12 20.59
CA PHE A 87 25.05 -5.32 21.15
C PHE A 87 24.43 -6.61 20.61
N TRP A 88 23.13 -6.58 20.29
CA TRP A 88 22.37 -7.74 19.82
C TRP A 88 22.18 -7.71 18.30
N ARG A 89 22.55 -6.60 17.64
CA ARG A 89 22.34 -6.36 16.20
C ARG A 89 20.88 -6.47 15.78
N VAL A 90 20.00 -6.12 16.70
CA VAL A 90 18.55 -6.17 16.57
C VAL A 90 17.99 -4.76 16.49
N GLY A 91 17.01 -4.54 15.62
CA GLY A 91 16.14 -3.37 15.65
C GLY A 91 14.77 -3.73 16.17
N LEU A 92 14.18 -2.83 16.96
CA LEU A 92 12.80 -2.94 17.43
C LEU A 92 12.06 -1.66 17.07
N GLY A 93 10.81 -1.80 16.62
CA GLY A 93 9.99 -0.67 16.24
C GLY A 93 8.52 -0.88 16.55
N LEU A 94 7.84 0.24 16.71
CA LEU A 94 6.39 0.34 16.78
C LEU A 94 5.93 1.23 15.64
N HIS A 95 4.86 0.85 14.96
CA HIS A 95 4.24 1.70 13.96
C HIS A 95 2.73 1.74 14.15
N LEU A 96 2.18 2.91 13.86
CA LEU A 96 0.77 3.22 13.91
C LEU A 96 0.38 3.85 12.59
N LEU A 97 -0.65 3.28 11.97
CA LEU A 97 -1.20 3.77 10.73
C LEU A 97 -2.70 3.95 10.88
N HIS A 98 -3.20 5.11 10.48
CA HIS A 98 -4.62 5.42 10.52
C HIS A 98 -5.07 5.96 9.16
N ASN A 99 -6.00 5.26 8.54
CA ASN A 99 -6.61 5.63 7.28
C ASN A 99 -8.08 5.94 7.49
N GLN A 100 -8.52 7.07 6.93
CA GLN A 100 -9.92 7.46 6.80
C GLN A 100 -10.25 7.58 5.31
N GLU A 101 -11.24 6.79 4.89
CA GLU A 101 -11.61 6.64 3.48
C GLU A 101 -13.07 7.09 3.25
N GLY A 102 -13.23 8.15 2.44
CA GLY A 102 -14.48 8.56 1.81
C GLY A 102 -15.64 8.96 2.73
N HIS A 103 -16.82 9.14 2.12
CA HIS A 103 -18.07 9.54 2.80
C HIS A 103 -18.59 8.51 3.80
N ALA A 104 -18.33 7.21 3.57
CA ALA A 104 -18.69 6.10 4.45
C ALA A 104 -17.88 6.07 5.77
N ALA A 105 -16.89 6.98 5.92
CA ALA A 105 -16.00 7.06 7.07
C ALA A 105 -15.43 5.68 7.45
N LEU A 106 -14.99 4.93 6.44
CA LEU A 106 -14.27 3.68 6.67
C LEU A 106 -12.95 4.05 7.33
N ASN A 107 -12.86 3.76 8.62
CA ASN A 107 -11.68 4.00 9.43
C ASN A 107 -10.93 2.70 9.58
N THR A 108 -9.70 2.66 9.07
CA THR A 108 -8.78 1.56 9.25
C THR A 108 -7.64 2.02 10.14
N THR A 109 -7.58 1.52 11.37
CA THR A 109 -6.46 1.73 12.28
C THR A 109 -5.63 0.47 12.33
N GLN A 110 -4.33 0.61 12.14
CA GLN A 110 -3.37 -0.47 12.22
C GLN A 110 -2.30 -0.11 13.24
N ALA A 111 -1.97 -1.07 14.09
CA ALA A 111 -0.88 -0.95 15.03
C ALA A 111 -0.02 -2.19 14.91
N GLY A 112 1.29 -2.03 14.82
CA GLY A 112 2.18 -3.16 14.73
C GLY A 112 3.52 -2.93 15.38
N VAL A 113 4.23 -4.04 15.46
CA VAL A 113 5.56 -4.16 16.02
C VAL A 113 6.47 -4.71 14.93
N THR A 114 7.63 -4.09 14.77
CA THR A 114 8.65 -4.51 13.82
C THR A 114 9.88 -4.98 14.55
N PHE A 115 10.49 -6.03 14.02
CA PHE A 115 11.74 -6.60 14.49
C PHE A 115 12.69 -6.69 13.29
N SER A 116 13.93 -6.28 13.46
CA SER A 116 14.96 -6.47 12.45
C SER A 116 16.19 -7.16 13.03
N TYR A 117 16.92 -7.91 12.20
CA TYR A 117 18.19 -8.51 12.54
C TYR A 117 19.22 -8.23 11.45
N THR A 118 20.40 -7.76 11.85
CA THR A 118 21.49 -7.41 10.92
C THR A 118 22.62 -8.42 10.98
N ILE A 119 22.90 -9.05 9.83
CA ILE A 119 24.06 -9.90 9.61
C ILE A 119 25.13 -9.06 8.88
N PRO A 120 26.22 -8.66 9.57
CA PRO A 120 27.28 -7.92 8.92
C PRO A 120 28.08 -8.83 7.99
N GLY A 121 28.27 -8.41 6.75
CA GLY A 121 29.21 -9.00 5.81
C GLY A 121 30.47 -8.15 5.68
N GLU A 122 31.44 -8.60 4.88
CA GLU A 122 32.71 -7.87 4.70
C GLU A 122 32.56 -6.53 3.96
N LYS A 123 31.58 -6.43 3.03
CA LYS A 123 31.31 -5.22 2.23
C LYS A 123 29.87 -4.74 2.33
N ASN A 124 28.93 -5.67 2.51
CA ASN A 124 27.50 -5.40 2.54
C ASN A 124 26.89 -6.06 3.77
N ASN A 125 25.95 -5.38 4.40
CA ASN A 125 25.17 -5.93 5.50
C ASN A 125 23.86 -6.52 4.95
N LEU A 126 23.47 -7.66 5.50
CA LEU A 126 22.19 -8.28 5.20
C LEU A 126 21.24 -8.01 6.36
N HIS A 127 20.06 -7.47 6.05
CA HIS A 127 19.05 -7.13 7.04
C HIS A 127 17.81 -8.01 6.82
N PHE A 128 17.36 -8.65 7.89
CA PHE A 128 16.09 -9.37 7.93
C PHE A 128 15.10 -8.58 8.76
N GLY A 129 13.85 -8.55 8.31
CA GLY A 129 12.76 -7.86 8.99
C GLY A 129 11.57 -8.77 9.18
N PHE A 130 10.95 -8.69 10.34
CA PHE A 130 9.68 -9.32 10.65
C PHE A 130 8.73 -8.27 11.22
N GLU A 131 7.46 -8.34 10.83
CA GLU A 131 6.44 -7.43 11.30
C GLU A 131 5.19 -8.20 11.70
N GLY A 132 4.69 -7.91 12.90
CA GLY A 132 3.36 -8.33 13.36
C GLY A 132 2.47 -7.11 13.49
N ARG A 133 1.27 -7.15 12.88
CA ARG A 133 0.34 -6.01 12.89
C ARG A 133 -1.09 -6.45 13.17
N VAL A 134 -1.79 -5.69 13.99
CA VAL A 134 -3.23 -5.79 14.21
C VAL A 134 -3.91 -4.69 13.41
N THR A 135 -4.93 -5.07 12.63
CA THR A 135 -5.71 -4.14 11.82
C THR A 135 -7.15 -4.15 12.30
N GLN A 136 -7.66 -2.98 12.68
CA GLN A 136 -9.06 -2.76 13.03
C GLN A 136 -9.71 -1.89 11.95
N LYS A 137 -10.78 -2.41 11.35
CA LYS A 137 -11.61 -1.68 10.39
C LYS A 137 -12.96 -1.38 11.02
N SER A 138 -13.40 -0.14 10.92
CA SER A 138 -14.71 0.32 11.40
C SER A 138 -15.41 1.07 10.29
N ILE A 139 -16.70 0.79 10.11
CA ILE A 139 -17.57 1.46 9.15
C ILE A 139 -18.69 2.14 9.93
N ASP A 140 -18.92 3.42 9.67
CA ASP A 140 -20.05 4.15 10.24
C ASP A 140 -21.27 4.01 9.31
N TRP A 141 -22.06 2.98 9.56
CA TRP A 141 -23.25 2.65 8.78
C TRP A 141 -24.33 3.75 8.79
N SER A 142 -24.29 4.66 9.78
CA SER A 142 -25.26 5.76 9.90
C SER A 142 -25.06 6.87 8.85
N LYS A 143 -23.90 6.90 8.19
CA LYS A 143 -23.52 7.92 7.20
C LYS A 143 -23.56 7.42 5.76
N LEU A 144 -23.99 6.17 5.55
CA LEU A 144 -24.17 5.60 4.22
C LEU A 144 -25.47 6.12 3.63
N VAL A 145 -25.37 7.12 2.74
CA VAL A 145 -26.50 7.54 1.92
C VAL A 145 -26.53 6.65 0.69
N PHE A 146 -27.43 5.66 0.70
CA PHE A 146 -27.77 4.92 -0.51
C PHE A 146 -28.78 5.76 -1.29
N SER A 147 -28.47 6.12 -2.52
CA SER A 147 -29.49 6.64 -3.45
C SER A 147 -30.37 5.45 -3.81
N ASP A 148 -31.62 5.47 -3.37
CA ASP A 148 -32.70 4.69 -3.97
C ASP A 148 -32.92 5.16 -5.43
#